data_AF-A0A256Z4W7-F1
#
_entry.id   AF-A0A256Z4W7-F1
#
_cell.length_a   1.000
_cell.length_b   1.000
_cell.length_c   1.000
_cell.angle_alpha   90.00
_cell.angle_beta   90.00
_cell.angle_gamma   90.00
#
_symmetry.space_group_name_H-M   'P 1'
#
loop_
_entity.id
_entity.type
_entity.pdbx_description
1 polymer ?
#
loop_
_entity_poly.entity_id
_entity_poly.type
_entity_poly.pdbx_seq_one_letter_code
_entity_poly.pdbx_strand_id
1 'polypeptide(L)'
;MSGTVAQWLQRGEVVRVTFKEEPIKVGNIYVASQETYELSRLCDGELVKIWPVWSKDYRLPRYDPLNVDVVYEYVVGAHEAVSEEDFMEIVQLEQYHYASKEELVAIWRCPICGKFIESNVQPKCPDHGVPMKLQEIRGSLPSSRFLILELIERREYEPKVIGYVRVDTPVPLMSRRLPDGTIEKLIREKWFPKDWFHPTYWPEVYTKRAKLLARYRELLKEYGSRKLARAVLGEEVSREALVWSNTAAARIARVVVHPDYRGDGLGVLAVKAVIEWIKDRRIPEMKRRKHIIEVIAQMARYNPFFEKAGFKYMWDTASGRPVLMYPLTDEAKKRINEYLSKDRYGKMHGGVLYRSRYGKVEPLSYAIKFINVSKRYSSTLDISKLPVELQDILKAFGVERRVVERYVIRNATFSIKPRDVVVVIGASGAGKTTLLRLIIGSTLGGNDPKYKPDEGKVELPKNAKVAALLPCELEPKFGDESLLEHITRKVGDAGVAVEIINLVGLSDAVFYRAKFSELSTGQKERAKLASLLAEKPNLLIIDEFTAHLDVVTARRVARRLGRIVREAGITLVVATNRPEVISALAPTKIIFVGYGKVAVMRELPKGAKLP
;
A
#
# COMPACT_ATOMS: atom_id res chain seq x y z
N MET A 1 -16.15 12.32 28.09
CA MET A 1 -16.44 11.37 26.99
C MET A 1 -16.67 12.16 25.72
N SER A 2 -16.13 11.71 24.59
CA SER A 2 -16.31 12.35 23.29
C SER A 2 -17.75 12.18 22.76
N GLY A 3 -18.21 13.12 21.93
CA GLY A 3 -19.52 13.05 21.28
C GLY A 3 -19.70 11.79 20.43
N THR A 4 -18.62 11.30 19.80
CA THR A 4 -18.58 10.09 18.97
C THR A 4 -18.96 8.82 19.72
N VAL A 5 -18.62 8.74 21.01
CA VAL A 5 -18.98 7.62 21.89
C VAL A 5 -20.34 7.87 22.54
N ALA A 6 -20.60 9.09 22.99
CA ALA A 6 -21.83 9.45 23.69
C ALA A 6 -23.09 9.26 22.82
N GLN A 7 -23.01 9.46 21.50
CA GLN A 7 -24.14 9.26 20.58
C GLN A 7 -24.70 7.82 20.58
N TRP A 8 -23.93 6.83 21.04
CA TRP A 8 -24.35 5.44 21.10
C TRP A 8 -25.08 5.08 22.40
N LEU A 9 -25.10 5.99 23.38
CA LEU A 9 -25.83 5.85 24.62
C LEU A 9 -27.26 6.36 24.47
N GLN A 10 -28.21 5.62 25.02
CA GLN A 10 -29.64 5.99 24.98
C GLN A 10 -30.14 6.40 26.36
N ARG A 11 -31.13 7.30 26.39
CA ARG A 11 -31.82 7.63 27.65
C ARG A 11 -32.50 6.37 28.20
N GLY A 12 -32.34 6.13 29.50
CA GLY A 12 -32.86 4.94 30.19
C GLY A 12 -31.96 3.71 30.09
N GLU A 13 -30.84 3.79 29.37
CA GLU A 13 -29.87 2.70 29.31
C GLU A 13 -29.09 2.56 30.62
N VAL A 14 -28.96 1.31 31.09
CA VAL A 14 -28.19 1.00 32.30
C VAL A 14 -26.74 0.74 31.93
N VAL A 15 -25.84 1.53 32.50
CA VAL A 15 -24.39 1.44 32.32
C VAL A 15 -23.70 1.30 33.66
N ARG A 16 -22.59 0.57 33.69
CA ARG A 16 -21.70 0.47 34.84
C ARG A 16 -20.63 1.56 34.72
N VAL A 17 -20.58 2.43 35.71
CA VAL A 17 -19.49 3.39 35.90
C VAL A 17 -18.55 2.84 36.96
N THR A 18 -17.25 2.87 36.70
CA THR A 18 -16.21 2.50 37.68
C THR A 18 -15.24 3.65 37.79
N PHE A 19 -15.13 4.23 38.98
CA PHE A 19 -14.20 5.32 39.25
C PHE A 19 -12.84 4.73 39.66
N LYS A 20 -11.77 5.22 39.03
CA LYS A 20 -10.39 4.89 39.38
C LYS A 20 -9.88 5.76 40.52
N GLU A 21 -10.41 6.98 40.61
CA GLU A 21 -10.10 7.98 41.62
C GLU A 21 -11.41 8.60 42.12
N GLU A 22 -11.39 9.15 43.32
CA GLU A 22 -12.57 9.83 43.87
C GLU A 22 -12.92 11.08 43.03
N PRO A 23 -14.19 11.24 42.62
CA PRO A 23 -14.64 12.46 41.95
C PRO A 23 -14.40 13.72 42.80
N ILE A 24 -13.93 14.78 42.16
CA ILE A 24 -13.64 16.05 42.82
C ILE A 24 -14.96 16.79 43.08
N LYS A 25 -15.18 17.23 44.31
CA LYS A 25 -16.35 18.05 44.66
C LYS A 25 -16.14 19.50 44.23
N VAL A 26 -16.97 19.99 43.32
CA VAL A 26 -16.99 21.39 42.86
C VAL A 26 -18.36 21.97 43.21
N GLY A 27 -18.44 22.69 44.33
CA GLY A 27 -19.72 23.14 44.88
C GLY A 27 -20.61 21.97 45.31
N ASN A 28 -21.80 21.85 44.70
CA ASN A 28 -22.77 20.78 44.99
C ASN A 28 -22.71 19.61 44.00
N ILE A 29 -21.76 19.60 43.07
CA ILE A 29 -21.59 18.54 42.08
C ILE A 29 -20.25 17.83 42.26
N TYR A 30 -20.25 16.52 42.00
CA TYR A 30 -19.03 15.72 41.92
C TYR A 30 -18.62 15.58 40.46
N VAL A 31 -17.36 15.88 40.16
CA VAL A 31 -16.81 15.93 38.80
C VAL A 31 -15.66 14.93 38.70
N ALA A 32 -15.79 13.97 37.79
CA ALA A 32 -14.71 13.07 37.42
C ALA A 32 -14.09 13.53 36.09
N SER A 33 -12.76 13.55 36.02
CA SER A 33 -12.04 13.79 34.77
C SER A 33 -12.22 12.62 33.81
N GLN A 34 -11.90 12.81 32.52
CA GLN A 34 -12.10 11.73 31.54
C GLN A 34 -11.18 10.52 31.76
N GLU A 35 -10.10 10.68 32.50
CA GLU A 35 -9.10 9.63 32.74
C GLU A 35 -9.41 8.82 34.01
N THR A 36 -10.28 9.35 34.88
CA THR A 36 -10.55 8.82 36.22
C THR A 36 -11.78 7.94 36.31
N TYR A 37 -12.46 7.66 35.21
CA TYR A 37 -13.55 6.68 35.18
C TYR A 37 -13.53 5.78 33.96
N GLU A 38 -14.16 4.62 34.11
CA GLU A 38 -14.48 3.69 33.04
C GLU A 38 -16.00 3.56 32.92
N LEU A 39 -16.48 3.43 31.69
CA LEU A 39 -17.88 3.16 31.40
C LEU A 39 -17.98 1.82 30.70
N SER A 40 -18.87 0.95 31.15
CA SER A 40 -19.17 -0.33 30.50
C SER A 40 -20.67 -0.57 30.36
N ARG A 41 -21.07 -1.27 29.31
CA ARG A 41 -22.45 -1.69 29.04
C ARG A 41 -22.55 -3.20 29.22
N LEU A 42 -23.64 -3.68 29.82
CA LEU A 42 -23.94 -5.10 29.86
C LEU A 42 -24.65 -5.50 28.56
N CYS A 43 -23.99 -6.29 27.72
CA CYS A 43 -24.53 -6.79 26.46
C CYS A 43 -24.38 -8.31 26.39
N ASP A 44 -25.49 -9.03 26.20
CA ASP A 44 -25.50 -10.50 26.11
C ASP A 44 -24.84 -11.18 27.34
N GLY A 45 -25.00 -10.60 28.53
CA GLY A 45 -24.39 -11.11 29.77
C GLY A 45 -22.91 -10.74 29.99
N GLU A 46 -22.27 -10.06 29.04
CA GLU A 46 -20.87 -9.63 29.13
C GLU A 46 -20.78 -8.11 29.29
N LEU A 47 -19.80 -7.64 30.08
CA LEU A 47 -19.49 -6.21 30.19
C LEU A 47 -18.60 -5.78 29.03
N VAL A 48 -19.13 -4.89 28.19
CA VAL A 48 -18.43 -4.31 27.06
C VAL A 48 -18.00 -2.90 27.45
N LYS A 49 -16.69 -2.66 27.46
CA LYS A 49 -16.15 -1.34 27.81
C LYS A 49 -16.52 -0.32 26.73
N ILE A 50 -17.11 0.79 27.13
CA ILE A 50 -17.44 1.95 26.30
C ILE A 50 -16.36 3.01 26.41
N TRP A 51 -15.87 3.26 27.62
CA TRP A 51 -14.86 4.27 27.93
C TRP A 51 -13.83 3.72 28.93
N PRO A 52 -12.52 4.01 28.78
CA PRO A 52 -11.87 4.75 27.69
C PRO A 52 -12.04 4.07 26.33
N VAL A 53 -11.84 4.85 25.27
CA VAL A 53 -11.86 4.33 23.90
C VAL A 53 -10.80 3.25 23.71
N TRP A 54 -10.98 2.43 22.68
CA TRP A 54 -10.03 1.36 22.40
C TRP A 54 -8.72 1.93 21.87
N SER A 55 -7.62 1.44 22.41
CA SER A 55 -6.27 1.68 21.92
C SER A 55 -5.42 0.43 22.13
N LYS A 56 -4.45 0.21 21.25
CA LYS A 56 -3.49 -0.89 21.34
C LYS A 56 -2.25 -0.63 20.50
N ASP A 57 -1.09 -0.98 21.02
CA ASP A 57 0.18 -0.85 20.31
C ASP A 57 0.58 -2.16 19.64
N TYR A 58 1.21 -2.02 18.47
CA TYR A 58 1.66 -3.13 17.65
C TYR A 58 3.11 -2.93 17.26
N ARG A 59 3.87 -4.02 17.33
CA ARG A 59 5.23 -4.11 16.82
C ARG A 59 5.24 -4.83 15.50
N LEU A 60 5.86 -4.23 14.50
CA LEU A 60 5.86 -4.73 13.14
C LEU A 60 7.31 -4.88 12.63
N PRO A 61 7.98 -6.00 12.97
CA PRO A 61 9.36 -6.25 12.57
C PRO A 61 9.50 -6.50 11.07
N ARG A 62 10.71 -6.26 10.56
CA ARG A 62 11.09 -6.48 9.16
C ARG A 62 12.26 -7.43 9.08
N TYR A 63 11.98 -8.63 8.58
CA TYR A 63 12.98 -9.68 8.43
C TYR A 63 13.83 -9.50 7.17
N ASP A 64 15.06 -9.99 7.24
CA ASP A 64 15.90 -10.20 6.06
C ASP A 64 15.29 -11.35 5.21
N PRO A 65 15.30 -11.26 3.86
CA PRO A 65 14.69 -12.28 3.00
C PRO A 65 15.40 -13.65 3.03
N LEU A 66 16.65 -13.72 3.48
CA LEU A 66 17.45 -14.95 3.55
C LEU A 66 17.72 -15.40 4.98
N ASN A 67 17.96 -14.45 5.89
CA ASN A 67 18.25 -14.73 7.29
C ASN A 67 17.05 -14.23 8.10
N VAL A 68 16.53 -14.99 9.06
CA VAL A 68 15.31 -14.63 9.82
C VAL A 68 15.55 -13.44 10.79
N ASP A 69 16.61 -12.66 10.58
CA ASP A 69 17.03 -11.54 11.42
C ASP A 69 16.16 -10.30 11.17
N VAL A 70 15.87 -9.55 12.23
CA VAL A 70 15.12 -8.29 12.18
C VAL A 70 16.06 -7.16 11.78
N VAL A 71 15.71 -6.45 10.72
CA VAL A 71 16.53 -5.39 10.13
C VAL A 71 16.01 -3.98 10.46
N TYR A 72 14.74 -3.84 10.85
CA TYR A 72 14.17 -2.70 11.61
C TYR A 72 12.73 -3.04 12.05
N GLU A 73 12.16 -2.28 12.97
CA GLU A 73 10.81 -2.47 13.50
C GLU A 73 10.03 -1.16 13.44
N TYR A 74 8.73 -1.24 13.13
CA TYR A 74 7.80 -0.12 13.33
C TYR A 74 7.00 -0.36 14.61
N VAL A 75 6.87 0.67 15.44
CA VAL A 75 5.94 0.69 16.58
C VAL A 75 4.73 1.55 16.19
N VAL A 76 3.58 0.89 16.07
CA VAL A 76 2.34 1.51 15.57
C VAL A 76 1.27 1.44 16.66
N GLY A 77 0.81 2.62 17.11
CA GLY A 77 -0.34 2.75 17.99
C GLY A 77 -1.63 2.76 17.18
N ALA A 78 -2.58 1.90 17.51
CA ALA A 78 -3.92 1.96 16.93
C ALA A 78 -4.89 2.46 17.98
N HIS A 79 -5.68 3.50 17.69
CA HIS A 79 -6.67 4.03 18.62
C HIS A 79 -7.91 4.56 17.89
N GLU A 80 -9.04 4.60 18.59
CA GLU A 80 -10.26 5.16 18.04
C GLU A 80 -10.20 6.70 17.98
N ALA A 81 -10.59 7.28 16.83
CA ALA A 81 -10.62 8.72 16.63
C ALA A 81 -11.65 9.41 17.54
N VAL A 82 -11.19 10.39 18.32
CA VAL A 82 -12.01 11.15 19.27
C VAL A 82 -11.74 12.66 19.24
N SER A 83 -10.55 13.08 18.82
CA SER A 83 -10.12 14.48 18.83
C SER A 83 -10.38 15.16 17.48
N GLU A 84 -10.41 16.49 17.43
CA GLU A 84 -10.50 17.22 16.15
C GLU A 84 -9.25 16.99 15.29
N GLU A 85 -8.07 16.84 15.91
CA GLU A 85 -6.80 16.51 15.25
C GLU A 85 -6.89 15.16 14.52
N ASP A 86 -7.45 14.15 15.17
CA ASP A 86 -7.67 12.82 14.60
C ASP A 86 -8.45 12.89 13.27
N PHE A 87 -9.55 13.65 13.27
CA PHE A 87 -10.36 13.80 12.07
C PHE A 87 -9.69 14.67 10.99
N MET A 88 -8.88 15.66 11.37
CA MET A 88 -8.07 16.43 10.42
C MET A 88 -7.05 15.53 9.71
N GLU A 89 -6.37 14.64 10.43
CA GLU A 89 -5.44 13.67 9.86
C GLU A 89 -6.15 12.67 8.93
N ILE A 90 -7.37 12.23 9.27
CA ILE A 90 -8.19 11.40 8.38
C ILE A 90 -8.52 12.13 7.07
N VAL A 91 -8.87 13.43 7.14
CA VAL A 91 -9.15 14.24 5.95
C VAL A 91 -7.90 14.40 5.08
N GLN A 92 -6.72 14.58 5.67
CA GLN A 92 -5.45 14.59 4.94
C GLN A 92 -5.20 13.25 4.25
N LEU A 93 -5.41 12.13 4.95
CA LEU A 93 -5.19 10.80 4.37
C LEU A 93 -6.16 10.46 3.23
N GLU A 94 -7.43 10.87 3.31
CA GLU A 94 -8.40 10.65 2.23
C GLU A 94 -8.01 11.35 0.92
N GLN A 95 -7.25 12.45 0.96
CA GLN A 95 -6.76 13.11 -0.26
C GLN A 95 -5.82 12.21 -1.07
N TYR A 96 -5.11 11.26 -0.43
CA TYR A 96 -4.32 10.25 -1.13
C TYR A 96 -5.14 9.07 -1.67
N HIS A 97 -6.42 8.98 -1.34
CA HIS A 97 -7.31 7.91 -1.78
C HIS A 97 -8.07 8.28 -3.06
N TYR A 98 -8.50 9.55 -3.18
CA TYR A 98 -9.15 10.09 -4.36
C TYR A 98 -8.09 10.65 -5.32
N ALA A 99 -7.72 9.85 -6.33
CA ALA A 99 -6.73 10.23 -7.33
C ALA A 99 -7.21 11.34 -8.32
N SER A 100 -8.18 12.17 -7.95
CA SER A 100 -8.59 13.35 -8.70
C SER A 100 -8.37 14.62 -7.86
N LYS A 101 -7.75 15.64 -8.45
CA LYS A 101 -7.45 16.93 -7.80
C LYS A 101 -8.69 17.74 -7.39
N GLU A 102 -9.91 17.23 -7.61
CA GLU A 102 -11.15 18.03 -7.56
C GLU A 102 -12.24 17.47 -6.64
N GLU A 103 -12.05 16.32 -5.98
CA GLU A 103 -13.05 15.85 -5.02
C GLU A 103 -12.82 16.50 -3.64
N LEU A 104 -13.75 17.39 -3.27
CA LEU A 104 -13.83 17.94 -1.92
C LEU A 104 -14.28 16.82 -0.96
N VAL A 105 -13.43 16.54 0.02
CA VAL A 105 -13.53 15.40 0.94
C VAL A 105 -14.20 15.78 2.26
N ALA A 106 -14.18 17.05 2.66
CA ALA A 106 -14.67 17.48 3.97
C ALA A 106 -15.63 18.69 3.87
N ILE A 107 -16.67 18.65 4.71
CA ILE A 107 -17.63 19.71 4.92
C ILE A 107 -17.32 20.37 6.26
N TRP A 108 -17.20 21.69 6.27
CA TRP A 108 -16.88 22.50 7.44
C TRP A 108 -18.05 23.41 7.79
N ARG A 109 -18.30 23.65 9.08
CA ARG A 109 -19.35 24.53 9.59
C ARG A 109 -18.75 25.66 10.43
N CYS A 110 -19.18 26.88 10.17
CA CYS A 110 -18.80 28.03 10.99
C CYS A 110 -19.49 27.90 12.36
N PRO A 111 -18.75 27.97 13.48
CA PRO A 111 -19.35 27.87 14.81
C PRO A 111 -20.25 29.06 15.19
N ILE A 112 -20.11 30.20 14.50
CA ILE A 112 -20.85 31.44 14.81
C ILE A 112 -22.12 31.55 13.95
N CYS A 113 -21.98 31.64 12.62
CA CYS A 113 -23.12 31.82 11.72
C CYS A 113 -23.70 30.52 11.14
N GLY A 114 -23.07 29.37 11.41
CA GLY A 114 -23.56 28.07 10.91
C GLY A 114 -23.38 27.84 9.40
N LYS A 115 -22.71 28.75 8.66
CA LYS A 115 -22.42 28.60 7.23
C LYS A 115 -21.56 27.36 6.98
N PHE A 116 -21.84 26.65 5.88
CA PHE A 116 -21.07 25.48 5.46
C PHE A 116 -20.14 25.82 4.31
N ILE A 117 -18.92 25.27 4.33
CA ILE A 117 -17.92 25.37 3.26
C ILE A 117 -17.33 23.99 3.02
N GLU A 118 -17.20 23.61 1.76
CA GLU A 118 -16.49 22.40 1.35
C GLU A 118 -15.02 22.75 1.09
N SER A 119 -14.09 22.03 1.72
CA SER A 119 -12.65 22.29 1.58
C SER A 119 -11.85 21.08 2.04
N ASN A 120 -10.70 20.82 1.41
CA ASN A 120 -9.77 19.75 1.81
C ASN A 120 -8.82 20.16 2.94
N VAL A 121 -8.77 21.46 3.25
CA VAL A 121 -8.05 22.05 4.39
C VAL A 121 -9.01 22.83 5.25
N GLN A 122 -8.73 23.00 6.54
CA GLN A 122 -9.61 23.76 7.43
C GLN A 122 -9.73 25.22 6.93
N PRO A 123 -10.92 25.65 6.46
CA PRO A 123 -11.11 27.01 6.00
C PRO A 123 -11.40 27.94 7.18
N LYS A 124 -11.12 29.23 7.00
CA LYS A 124 -11.66 30.28 7.87
C LYS A 124 -13.02 30.72 7.34
N CYS A 125 -13.94 31.06 8.23
CA CYS A 125 -15.23 31.60 7.84
C CYS A 125 -15.00 32.94 7.11
N PRO A 126 -15.51 33.13 5.88
CA PRO A 126 -15.31 34.36 5.13
C PRO A 126 -15.95 35.58 5.83
N ASP A 127 -16.99 35.35 6.63
CA ASP A 127 -17.74 36.43 7.29
C ASP A 127 -17.19 36.76 8.70
N HIS A 128 -16.49 35.82 9.36
CA HIS A 128 -16.07 35.95 10.76
C HIS A 128 -14.56 35.75 11.00
N GLY A 129 -13.80 35.31 9.99
CA GLY A 129 -12.35 35.04 10.10
C GLY A 129 -11.95 33.86 11.01
N VAL A 130 -12.90 33.24 11.73
CA VAL A 130 -12.62 32.13 12.64
C VAL A 130 -12.43 30.79 11.91
N PRO A 131 -11.56 29.88 12.39
CA PRO A 131 -11.47 28.52 11.88
C PRO A 131 -12.82 27.82 11.93
N MET A 132 -13.22 27.20 10.83
CA MET A 132 -14.47 26.43 10.76
C MET A 132 -14.26 25.04 11.37
N LYS A 133 -15.29 24.48 11.99
CA LYS A 133 -15.25 23.14 12.59
C LYS A 133 -15.60 22.08 11.56
N LEU A 134 -14.93 20.93 11.62
CA LEU A 134 -15.27 19.82 10.75
C LEU A 134 -16.70 19.33 11.07
N GLN A 135 -17.56 19.31 10.05
CA GLN A 135 -18.93 18.82 10.16
C GLN A 135 -19.04 17.36 9.73
N GLU A 136 -18.48 17.02 8.57
CA GLU A 136 -18.62 15.69 7.98
C GLU A 136 -17.46 15.39 7.04
N ILE A 137 -17.02 14.13 7.04
CA ILE A 137 -16.14 13.57 6.00
C ILE A 137 -17.04 12.95 4.93
N ARG A 138 -16.95 13.43 3.70
CA ARG A 138 -17.86 13.07 2.61
C ARG A 138 -17.91 11.55 2.38
N GLY A 139 -19.14 11.03 2.35
CA GLY A 139 -19.38 9.61 2.17
C GLY A 139 -19.15 8.76 3.42
N SER A 140 -18.91 9.40 4.58
CA SER A 140 -19.10 8.78 5.88
C SER A 140 -20.54 9.00 6.35
N LEU A 141 -21.01 8.11 7.21
CA LEU A 141 -22.26 8.27 7.94
C LEU A 141 -21.98 8.90 9.31
N PRO A 142 -22.94 9.60 9.93
CA PRO A 142 -22.80 10.09 11.30
C PRO A 142 -22.40 9.00 12.31
N SER A 143 -22.78 7.75 12.02
CA SER A 143 -22.46 6.57 12.82
C SER A 143 -21.17 5.85 12.45
N SER A 144 -20.40 6.38 11.51
CA SER A 144 -19.12 5.80 11.15
C SER A 144 -18.17 5.93 12.33
N ARG A 145 -17.42 4.87 12.59
CA ARG A 145 -16.37 4.86 13.59
C ARG A 145 -15.03 4.74 12.87
N PHE A 146 -14.03 5.45 13.36
CA PHE A 146 -12.73 5.54 12.71
C PHE A 146 -11.66 5.04 13.67
N LEU A 147 -10.81 4.14 13.19
CA LEU A 147 -9.62 3.67 13.87
C LEU A 147 -8.41 4.29 13.20
N ILE A 148 -7.58 4.99 13.96
CA ILE A 148 -6.35 5.63 13.52
C ILE A 148 -5.16 4.72 13.79
N LEU A 149 -4.16 4.80 12.91
CA LEU A 149 -2.86 4.17 13.04
C LEU A 149 -1.79 5.25 13.11
N GLU A 150 -1.18 5.41 14.28
CA GLU A 150 -0.16 6.38 14.58
C GLU A 150 1.22 5.71 14.66
N LEU A 151 2.23 6.37 14.10
CA LEU A 151 3.62 5.95 14.24
C LEU A 151 4.19 6.51 15.54
N ILE A 152 4.38 5.64 16.55
CA ILE A 152 4.81 6.04 17.89
C ILE A 152 6.28 6.48 17.87
N GLU A 153 7.14 5.62 17.34
CA GLU A 153 8.57 5.88 17.20
C GLU A 153 8.87 6.48 15.82
N ARG A 154 8.40 7.71 15.60
CA ARG A 154 8.59 8.44 14.33
C ARG A 154 9.77 9.40 14.40
N ARG A 155 10.38 9.68 13.24
CA ARG A 155 11.29 10.82 13.07
C ARG A 155 10.49 12.11 12.94
N GLU A 156 11.12 13.26 13.22
CA GLU A 156 10.43 14.57 13.21
C GLU A 156 9.73 14.91 11.88
N TYR A 157 10.27 14.43 10.76
CA TYR A 157 9.71 14.66 9.43
C TYR A 157 8.67 13.62 9.00
N GLU A 158 8.49 12.52 9.75
CA GLU A 158 7.52 11.48 9.41
C GLU A 158 6.11 11.88 9.86
N PRO A 159 5.06 11.52 9.11
CA PRO A 159 3.69 11.80 9.51
C PRO A 159 3.35 11.09 10.82
N LYS A 160 2.55 11.76 11.66
CA LYS A 160 2.04 11.19 12.92
C LYS A 160 1.11 10.03 12.60
N VAL A 161 0.11 10.27 11.76
CA VAL A 161 -0.89 9.27 11.36
C VAL A 161 -0.52 8.68 9.99
N ILE A 162 -0.32 7.36 9.96
CA ILE A 162 0.12 6.62 8.77
C ILE A 162 -1.02 5.83 8.11
N GLY A 163 -2.20 5.79 8.73
CA GLY A 163 -3.39 5.17 8.15
C GLY A 163 -4.62 5.30 9.03
N TYR A 164 -5.78 4.98 8.46
CA TYR A 164 -7.02 4.83 9.22
C TYR A 164 -7.92 3.74 8.61
N VAL A 165 -8.84 3.25 9.43
CA VAL A 165 -9.88 2.29 9.03
C VAL A 165 -11.24 2.85 9.43
N ARG A 166 -12.21 2.81 8.51
CA ARG A 166 -13.59 3.21 8.77
C ARG A 166 -14.51 2.01 8.85
N VAL A 167 -15.32 1.96 9.90
CA VAL A 167 -16.35 0.95 10.11
C VAL A 167 -17.72 1.63 10.06
N ASP A 168 -18.58 1.17 9.15
CA ASP A 168 -19.90 1.76 8.92
C ASP A 168 -21.00 0.87 9.52
N THR A 169 -22.08 1.50 10.01
CA THR A 169 -23.22 0.83 10.67
C THR A 169 -24.22 0.13 9.72
N PRO A 170 -24.52 0.60 8.49
CA PRO A 170 -25.39 -0.15 7.60
C PRO A 170 -24.64 -1.34 7.02
N VAL A 171 -25.24 -2.51 7.22
CA VAL A 171 -25.00 -3.65 6.36
C VAL A 171 -26.13 -3.64 5.30
N PRO A 172 -25.90 -3.08 4.10
CA PRO A 172 -26.94 -2.90 3.10
C PRO A 172 -27.43 -4.25 2.58
N LEU A 173 -28.66 -4.33 2.06
CA LEU A 173 -29.13 -5.53 1.37
C LEU A 173 -28.15 -5.95 0.28
N MET A 174 -27.96 -7.27 0.13
CA MET A 174 -26.92 -7.81 -0.75
C MET A 174 -27.51 -8.73 -1.79
N SER A 175 -27.16 -8.45 -3.04
CA SER A 175 -27.37 -9.34 -4.18
C SER A 175 -26.01 -9.70 -4.77
N ARG A 176 -25.84 -10.94 -5.23
CA ARG A 176 -24.62 -11.37 -5.93
C ARG A 176 -24.81 -11.44 -7.44
N ARG A 177 -23.74 -11.21 -8.20
CA ARG A 177 -23.66 -11.49 -9.64
C ARG A 177 -22.89 -12.79 -9.86
N LEU A 178 -23.46 -13.70 -10.65
CA LEU A 178 -22.81 -14.94 -11.07
C LEU A 178 -21.99 -14.74 -12.36
N PRO A 179 -21.05 -15.66 -12.68
CA PRO A 179 -20.24 -15.59 -13.91
C PRO A 179 -21.05 -15.54 -15.21
N ASP A 180 -22.24 -16.15 -15.22
CA ASP A 180 -23.18 -16.12 -16.36
C ASP A 180 -23.97 -14.80 -16.47
N GLY A 181 -23.73 -13.85 -15.55
CA GLY A 181 -24.37 -12.55 -15.50
C GLY A 181 -25.68 -12.51 -14.71
N THR A 182 -26.19 -13.64 -14.24
CA THR A 182 -27.42 -13.68 -13.45
C THR A 182 -27.23 -13.03 -12.06
N ILE A 183 -28.32 -12.49 -11.51
CA ILE A 183 -28.32 -11.82 -10.21
C ILE A 183 -29.15 -12.62 -9.21
N GLU A 184 -28.53 -13.09 -8.13
CA GLU A 184 -29.22 -13.67 -6.99
C GLU A 184 -29.40 -12.63 -5.89
N LYS A 185 -30.66 -12.38 -5.49
CA LYS A 185 -31.00 -11.44 -4.42
C LYS A 185 -30.86 -12.08 -3.04
N LEU A 186 -30.62 -11.24 -2.02
CA LEU A 186 -30.59 -11.65 -0.60
C LEU A 186 -29.62 -12.81 -0.34
N ILE A 187 -28.44 -12.72 -0.94
CA ILE A 187 -27.45 -13.82 -0.90
C ILE A 187 -26.93 -14.08 0.53
N ARG A 188 -26.94 -13.06 1.41
CA ARG A 188 -26.53 -13.26 2.80
C ARG A 188 -27.52 -14.15 3.53
N GLU A 189 -28.81 -13.84 3.43
CA GLU A 189 -29.89 -14.58 4.09
C GLU A 189 -29.99 -16.03 3.61
N LYS A 190 -29.47 -16.35 2.41
CA LYS A 190 -29.39 -17.72 1.90
C LYS A 190 -28.36 -18.59 2.65
N TRP A 191 -27.27 -17.99 3.14
CA TRP A 191 -26.14 -18.72 3.73
C TRP A 191 -25.92 -18.45 5.22
N PHE A 192 -26.52 -17.39 5.75
CA PHE A 192 -26.29 -16.90 7.10
C PHE A 192 -27.62 -16.54 7.78
N PRO A 193 -27.70 -16.62 9.12
CA PRO A 193 -28.90 -16.23 9.85
C PRO A 193 -29.33 -14.79 9.56
N LYS A 194 -30.62 -14.58 9.30
CA LYS A 194 -31.17 -13.27 8.95
C LYS A 194 -30.91 -12.23 10.04
N ASP A 195 -31.03 -12.61 11.30
CA ASP A 195 -30.80 -11.74 12.45
C ASP A 195 -29.35 -11.25 12.57
N TRP A 196 -28.38 -11.79 11.82
CA TRP A 196 -27.02 -11.24 11.79
C TRP A 196 -26.94 -9.90 11.06
N PHE A 197 -27.81 -9.68 10.08
CA PHE A 197 -27.79 -8.49 9.23
C PHE A 197 -28.95 -7.55 9.48
N HIS A 198 -29.88 -7.93 10.36
CA HIS A 198 -31.11 -7.19 10.65
C HIS A 198 -31.31 -7.02 12.17
N PRO A 199 -31.89 -5.91 12.65
CA PRO A 199 -32.26 -4.71 11.90
C PRO A 199 -31.03 -3.91 11.45
N THR A 200 -30.96 -3.60 10.14
CA THR A 200 -29.90 -2.77 9.56
C THR A 200 -30.32 -1.30 9.54
N TYR A 201 -29.38 -0.40 9.35
CA TYR A 201 -29.66 1.02 9.13
C TYR A 201 -30.44 1.18 7.81
N TRP A 202 -31.74 1.48 7.93
CA TRP A 202 -32.68 1.64 6.82
C TRP A 202 -33.66 2.82 7.07
N PRO A 203 -33.18 4.07 6.92
CA PRO A 203 -33.96 5.31 7.17
C PRO A 203 -35.37 5.31 6.56
N GLU A 204 -35.48 4.79 5.34
CA GLU A 204 -36.70 4.84 4.52
C GLU A 204 -37.80 3.88 4.98
N VAL A 205 -37.45 2.79 5.69
CA VAL A 205 -38.40 1.75 6.12
C VAL A 205 -38.96 2.01 7.51
N TYR A 206 -38.18 2.64 8.40
CA TYR A 206 -38.58 2.79 9.79
C TYR A 206 -39.61 3.91 10.03
N THR A 207 -39.80 4.82 9.07
CA THR A 207 -40.78 5.90 9.20
C THR A 207 -41.84 5.87 8.10
N LYS A 208 -43.12 5.72 8.46
CA LYS A 208 -44.23 5.84 7.50
C LYS A 208 -44.13 7.18 6.76
N ARG A 209 -44.13 7.16 5.43
CA ARG A 209 -43.99 8.34 4.55
C ARG A 209 -44.89 9.52 4.95
N ALA A 210 -46.09 9.23 5.46
CA ALA A 210 -47.03 10.23 5.96
C ALA A 210 -46.52 11.02 7.19
N LYS A 211 -45.84 10.37 8.14
CA LYS A 211 -45.25 11.02 9.33
C LYS A 211 -44.08 11.93 8.95
N LEU A 212 -43.22 11.48 8.03
CA LEU A 212 -42.11 12.28 7.50
C LEU A 212 -42.60 13.55 6.81
N LEU A 213 -43.67 13.45 6.02
CA LEU A 213 -44.26 14.60 5.33
C LEU A 213 -44.91 15.59 6.30
N ALA A 214 -45.55 15.11 7.37
CA ALA A 214 -46.09 15.98 8.42
C ALA A 214 -44.96 16.74 9.15
N ARG A 215 -43.93 16.00 9.60
CA ARG A 215 -42.76 16.58 10.27
C ARG A 215 -42.01 17.56 9.37
N TYR A 216 -41.86 17.24 8.09
CA TYR A 216 -41.27 18.15 7.11
C TYR A 216 -42.05 19.48 7.01
N ARG A 217 -43.38 19.43 6.98
CA ARG A 217 -44.24 20.63 6.90
C ARG A 217 -44.15 21.48 8.17
N GLU A 218 -44.02 20.86 9.34
CA GLU A 218 -43.76 21.56 10.60
C GLU A 218 -42.41 22.29 10.56
N LEU A 219 -41.34 21.57 10.24
CA LEU A 219 -39.98 22.13 10.15
C LEU A 219 -39.90 23.24 9.08
N LEU A 220 -40.66 23.11 7.99
CA LEU A 220 -40.73 24.14 6.96
C LEU A 220 -41.43 25.41 7.47
N LYS A 221 -42.46 25.29 8.31
CA LYS A 221 -43.11 26.43 8.96
C LYS A 221 -42.22 27.07 10.02
N GLU A 222 -41.45 26.27 10.75
CA GLU A 222 -40.54 26.73 11.81
C GLU A 222 -39.33 27.47 11.25
N TYR A 223 -38.65 26.91 10.24
CA TYR A 223 -37.39 27.45 9.74
C TYR A 223 -37.53 28.34 8.50
N GLY A 224 -38.70 28.36 7.84
CA GLY A 224 -38.93 29.11 6.59
C GLY A 224 -38.05 28.68 5.40
N SER A 225 -37.18 27.69 5.58
CA SER A 225 -36.18 27.25 4.62
C SER A 225 -36.37 25.78 4.28
N ARG A 226 -36.68 25.50 3.00
CA ARG A 226 -36.80 24.12 2.49
C ARG A 226 -35.52 23.32 2.66
N LYS A 227 -34.36 23.96 2.55
CA LYS A 227 -33.04 23.31 2.69
C LYS A 227 -32.81 22.91 4.15
N LEU A 228 -33.06 23.82 5.09
CA LEU A 228 -32.86 23.57 6.53
C LEU A 228 -33.84 22.50 7.05
N ALA A 229 -35.13 22.61 6.67
CA ALA A 229 -36.15 21.63 7.05
C ALA A 229 -35.84 20.20 6.55
N ARG A 230 -35.27 20.05 5.35
CA ARG A 230 -34.82 18.74 4.84
C ARG A 230 -33.61 18.21 5.61
N ALA A 231 -32.65 19.07 5.95
CA ALA A 231 -31.45 18.68 6.67
C ALA A 231 -31.79 18.18 8.09
N VAL A 232 -32.59 18.95 8.83
CA VAL A 232 -33.04 18.59 10.19
C VAL A 232 -33.86 17.30 10.16
N LEU A 233 -34.80 17.16 9.22
CA LEU A 233 -35.57 15.93 9.06
C LEU A 233 -34.66 14.73 8.74
N GLY A 234 -33.68 14.90 7.86
CA GLY A 234 -32.71 13.86 7.53
C GLY A 234 -31.89 13.43 8.74
N GLU A 235 -31.50 14.36 9.61
CA GLU A 235 -30.80 14.09 10.87
C GLU A 235 -31.68 13.35 11.87
N GLU A 236 -32.96 13.75 12.04
CA GLU A 236 -33.93 13.06 12.89
C GLU A 236 -34.12 11.60 12.46
N VAL A 237 -34.34 11.35 11.16
CA VAL A 237 -34.53 10.00 10.61
C VAL A 237 -33.25 9.17 10.74
N SER A 238 -32.09 9.77 10.48
CA SER A 238 -30.81 9.08 10.62
C SER A 238 -30.60 8.66 12.08
N ARG A 239 -30.87 9.56 13.04
CA ARG A 239 -30.77 9.28 14.47
C ARG A 239 -31.70 8.15 14.90
N GLU A 240 -32.95 8.16 14.43
CA GLU A 240 -33.90 7.08 14.70
C GLU A 240 -33.42 5.75 14.11
N ALA A 241 -32.98 5.72 12.85
CA ALA A 241 -32.44 4.50 12.23
C ALA A 241 -31.20 3.95 12.96
N LEU A 242 -30.37 4.80 13.57
CA LEU A 242 -29.25 4.39 14.41
C LEU A 242 -29.68 3.81 15.76
N VAL A 243 -30.75 4.33 16.35
CA VAL A 243 -31.33 3.77 17.57
C VAL A 243 -31.75 2.31 17.34
N TRP A 244 -32.40 2.05 16.20
CA TRP A 244 -32.91 0.73 15.83
C TRP A 244 -31.86 -0.23 15.27
N SER A 245 -30.75 0.27 14.73
CA SER A 245 -29.69 -0.57 14.16
C SER A 245 -29.05 -1.45 15.24
N ASN A 246 -29.05 -2.77 15.02
CA ASN A 246 -28.50 -3.73 15.97
C ASN A 246 -28.04 -5.02 15.27
N THR A 247 -27.07 -4.88 14.38
CA THR A 247 -26.57 -6.00 13.58
C THR A 247 -25.58 -6.87 14.34
N ALA A 248 -25.48 -8.14 14.00
CA ALA A 248 -24.43 -9.05 14.48
C ALA A 248 -23.26 -9.16 13.47
N ALA A 249 -23.27 -8.33 12.43
CA ALA A 249 -22.19 -8.15 11.48
C ALA A 249 -21.54 -6.77 11.65
N ALA A 250 -20.32 -6.61 11.14
CA ALA A 250 -19.68 -5.31 11.02
C ALA A 250 -19.14 -5.15 9.61
N ARG A 251 -19.12 -3.91 9.09
CA ARG A 251 -18.63 -3.63 7.74
C ARG A 251 -17.44 -2.69 7.79
N ILE A 252 -16.28 -3.18 7.34
CA ILE A 252 -15.15 -2.32 7.03
C ILE A 252 -15.50 -1.61 5.72
N ALA A 253 -15.68 -0.30 5.80
CA ALA A 253 -16.05 0.52 4.65
C ALA A 253 -14.84 1.06 3.91
N ARG A 254 -13.79 1.44 4.66
CA ARG A 254 -12.54 1.98 4.12
C ARG A 254 -11.34 1.54 4.92
N VAL A 255 -10.24 1.34 4.22
CA VAL A 255 -8.89 1.16 4.76
C VAL A 255 -7.98 2.04 3.94
N VAL A 256 -7.39 3.05 4.57
CA VAL A 256 -6.46 3.97 3.91
C VAL A 256 -5.13 3.91 4.64
N VAL A 257 -4.06 3.77 3.86
CA VAL A 257 -2.68 3.80 4.34
C VAL A 257 -1.94 4.83 3.53
N HIS A 258 -1.12 5.63 4.20
CA HIS A 258 -0.29 6.66 3.58
C HIS A 258 0.57 6.05 2.45
N PRO A 259 0.69 6.69 1.26
CA PRO A 259 1.36 6.12 0.09
C PRO A 259 2.77 5.58 0.36
N ASP A 260 3.57 6.34 1.10
CA ASP A 260 4.95 5.97 1.47
C ASP A 260 5.04 4.80 2.45
N TYR A 261 3.92 4.37 3.01
CA TYR A 261 3.82 3.26 3.95
C TYR A 261 3.06 2.05 3.35
N ARG A 262 2.55 2.17 2.10
CA ARG A 262 1.85 1.09 1.40
C ARG A 262 2.80 -0.06 1.03
N GLY A 263 2.32 -1.29 1.21
CA GLY A 263 3.02 -2.52 0.82
C GLY A 263 4.10 -2.98 1.81
N ASP A 264 4.24 -2.32 2.96
CA ASP A 264 5.01 -2.81 4.10
C ASP A 264 4.16 -3.60 5.10
N GLY A 265 3.02 -4.15 4.67
CA GLY A 265 2.14 -4.92 5.56
C GLY A 265 1.33 -4.07 6.55
N LEU A 266 1.47 -2.74 6.55
CA LEU A 266 0.64 -1.84 7.37
C LEU A 266 -0.85 -1.95 7.04
N GLY A 267 -1.22 -2.22 5.78
CA GLY A 267 -2.61 -2.54 5.43
C GLY A 267 -3.12 -3.83 6.09
N VAL A 268 -2.25 -4.85 6.25
CA VAL A 268 -2.62 -6.09 6.98
C VAL A 268 -2.74 -5.79 8.47
N LEU A 269 -1.84 -4.98 9.02
CA LEU A 269 -1.89 -4.54 10.41
C LEU A 269 -3.18 -3.76 10.70
N ALA A 270 -3.52 -2.78 9.85
CA ALA A 270 -4.75 -2.01 9.93
C ALA A 270 -5.99 -2.90 10.03
N VAL A 271 -6.05 -3.92 9.15
CA VAL A 271 -7.16 -4.87 9.12
C VAL A 271 -7.17 -5.77 10.36
N LYS A 272 -6.01 -6.18 10.88
CA LYS A 272 -5.94 -6.94 12.14
C LYS A 272 -6.39 -6.10 13.34
N ALA A 273 -5.92 -4.85 13.43
CA ALA A 273 -6.29 -3.94 14.50
C ALA A 273 -7.79 -3.64 14.51
N VAL A 274 -8.40 -3.40 13.35
CA VAL A 274 -9.86 -3.20 13.29
C VAL A 274 -10.64 -4.47 13.64
N ILE A 275 -10.15 -5.67 13.32
CA ILE A 275 -10.79 -6.93 13.74
C ILE A 275 -10.83 -7.02 15.27
N GLU A 276 -9.70 -6.74 15.94
CA GLU A 276 -9.61 -6.75 17.39
C GLU A 276 -10.53 -5.68 18.02
N TRP A 277 -10.50 -4.46 17.50
CA TRP A 277 -11.38 -3.39 17.94
C TRP A 277 -12.87 -3.73 17.80
N ILE A 278 -13.29 -4.29 16.65
CA ILE A 278 -14.67 -4.74 16.41
C ILE A 278 -15.03 -5.85 17.39
N LYS A 279 -14.14 -6.81 17.64
CA LYS A 279 -14.39 -7.93 18.55
C LYS A 279 -14.54 -7.45 19.99
N ASP A 280 -13.63 -6.60 20.46
CA ASP A 280 -13.55 -6.16 21.85
C ASP A 280 -14.66 -5.18 22.20
N ARG A 281 -14.99 -4.28 21.27
CA ARG A 281 -15.92 -3.15 21.51
C ARG A 281 -17.26 -3.29 20.80
N ARG A 282 -17.44 -4.35 20.01
CA ARG A 282 -18.68 -4.65 19.26
C ARG A 282 -19.07 -3.51 18.31
N ILE A 283 -18.07 -2.91 17.68
CA ILE A 283 -18.19 -1.76 16.77
C ILE A 283 -19.01 -2.15 15.53
N PRO A 284 -19.83 -1.24 14.98
CA PRO A 284 -19.96 0.17 15.37
C PRO A 284 -20.96 0.46 16.50
N GLU A 285 -22.01 -0.35 16.68
CA GLU A 285 -23.13 -0.03 17.58
C GLU A 285 -22.87 -0.28 19.06
N MET A 286 -21.90 -1.16 19.38
CA MET A 286 -21.54 -1.55 20.75
C MET A 286 -22.67 -2.24 21.52
N LYS A 287 -23.70 -2.76 20.83
CA LYS A 287 -24.92 -3.32 21.45
C LYS A 287 -25.00 -4.85 21.40
N ARG A 288 -24.40 -5.47 20.39
CA ARG A 288 -24.57 -6.90 20.11
C ARG A 288 -23.27 -7.54 19.69
N ARG A 289 -23.06 -8.78 20.14
CA ARG A 289 -21.87 -9.56 19.77
C ARG A 289 -21.78 -9.72 18.25
N LYS A 290 -20.58 -9.51 17.70
CA LYS A 290 -20.33 -9.60 16.26
C LYS A 290 -19.89 -11.02 15.89
N HIS A 291 -20.55 -11.61 14.89
CA HIS A 291 -20.25 -12.93 14.36
C HIS A 291 -19.33 -12.89 13.14
N ILE A 292 -19.45 -11.84 12.32
CA ILE A 292 -18.79 -11.74 11.03
C ILE A 292 -18.41 -10.29 10.72
N ILE A 293 -17.27 -10.11 10.05
CA ILE A 293 -16.87 -8.82 9.49
C ILE A 293 -16.88 -8.96 7.97
N GLU A 294 -17.48 -8.02 7.28
CA GLU A 294 -17.47 -7.97 5.81
C GLU A 294 -16.75 -6.73 5.28
N VAL A 295 -16.25 -6.85 4.06
CA VAL A 295 -15.69 -5.76 3.28
C VAL A 295 -16.10 -5.89 1.82
N ILE A 296 -16.37 -4.75 1.17
CA ILE A 296 -16.61 -4.66 -0.27
C ILE A 296 -15.51 -3.80 -0.87
N ALA A 297 -14.54 -4.41 -1.56
CA ALA A 297 -13.32 -3.72 -1.96
C ALA A 297 -12.81 -4.12 -3.34
N GLN A 298 -13.05 -3.30 -4.36
CA GLN A 298 -12.58 -3.56 -5.73
C GLN A 298 -11.06 -3.77 -5.81
N MET A 299 -10.29 -3.04 -5.00
CA MET A 299 -8.84 -3.15 -4.93
C MET A 299 -8.36 -4.54 -4.44
N ALA A 300 -9.20 -5.32 -3.75
CA ALA A 300 -8.83 -6.65 -3.25
C ALA A 300 -8.53 -7.64 -4.39
N ARG A 301 -9.00 -7.36 -5.62
CA ARG A 301 -8.62 -8.13 -6.82
C ARG A 301 -7.15 -7.99 -7.20
N TYR A 302 -6.51 -6.91 -6.77
CA TYR A 302 -5.15 -6.53 -7.15
C TYR A 302 -4.19 -6.50 -5.96
N ASN A 303 -4.70 -6.64 -4.74
CA ASN A 303 -3.89 -6.65 -3.53
C ASN A 303 -4.49 -7.60 -2.46
N PRO A 304 -3.78 -8.67 -2.06
CA PRO A 304 -4.30 -9.71 -1.16
C PRO A 304 -4.26 -9.33 0.33
N PHE A 305 -4.20 -8.05 0.70
CA PHE A 305 -3.97 -7.69 2.12
C PHE A 305 -5.13 -8.12 3.05
N PHE A 306 -6.39 -8.10 2.58
CA PHE A 306 -7.51 -8.66 3.33
C PHE A 306 -7.37 -10.18 3.52
N GLU A 307 -6.99 -10.91 2.47
CA GLU A 307 -6.79 -12.36 2.54
C GLU A 307 -5.61 -12.73 3.45
N LYS A 308 -4.52 -11.94 3.40
CA LYS A 308 -3.39 -12.07 4.35
C LYS A 308 -3.79 -11.79 5.79
N ALA A 309 -4.81 -10.96 6.02
CA ALA A 309 -5.41 -10.74 7.34
C ALA A 309 -6.39 -11.87 7.75
N GLY A 310 -6.73 -12.79 6.83
CA GLY A 310 -7.57 -13.96 7.08
C GLY A 310 -8.98 -13.89 6.48
N PHE A 311 -9.32 -12.82 5.74
CA PHE A 311 -10.61 -12.76 5.04
C PHE A 311 -10.69 -13.81 3.94
N LYS A 312 -11.90 -14.31 3.68
CA LYS A 312 -12.23 -15.22 2.58
C LYS A 312 -13.08 -14.51 1.56
N TYR A 313 -12.76 -14.68 0.29
CA TYR A 313 -13.61 -14.23 -0.80
C TYR A 313 -14.91 -15.01 -0.81
N MET A 314 -16.02 -14.29 -0.90
CA MET A 314 -17.34 -14.88 -0.88
C MET A 314 -17.97 -14.80 -2.26
N TRP A 315 -18.27 -13.60 -2.76
CA TRP A 315 -18.89 -13.40 -4.07
C TRP A 315 -18.71 -11.97 -4.55
N ASP A 316 -19.13 -11.69 -5.78
CA ASP A 316 -19.26 -10.33 -6.29
C ASP A 316 -20.66 -9.78 -6.05
N THR A 317 -20.76 -8.51 -5.66
CA THR A 317 -22.04 -7.77 -5.61
C THR A 317 -22.70 -7.77 -6.99
N ALA A 318 -23.98 -7.40 -7.07
CA ALA A 318 -24.67 -7.17 -8.35
C ALA A 318 -23.89 -6.22 -9.29
N SER A 319 -23.17 -5.24 -8.72
CA SER A 319 -22.31 -4.31 -9.44
C SER A 319 -20.90 -4.83 -9.76
N GLY A 320 -20.59 -6.09 -9.46
CA GLY A 320 -19.30 -6.72 -9.75
C GLY A 320 -18.18 -6.39 -8.76
N ARG A 321 -18.50 -5.86 -7.57
CA ARG A 321 -17.49 -5.56 -6.53
C ARG A 321 -17.30 -6.78 -5.64
N PRO A 322 -16.06 -7.20 -5.34
CA PRO A 322 -15.83 -8.38 -4.54
C PRO A 322 -16.18 -8.15 -3.08
N VAL A 323 -16.84 -9.14 -2.49
CA VAL A 323 -17.20 -9.23 -1.08
C VAL A 323 -16.29 -10.25 -0.42
N LEU A 324 -15.61 -9.83 0.64
CA LEU A 324 -14.82 -10.72 1.49
C LEU A 324 -15.36 -10.71 2.91
N MET A 325 -15.26 -11.84 3.60
CA MET A 325 -15.75 -12.00 4.98
C MET A 325 -14.71 -12.63 5.89
N TYR A 326 -14.69 -12.19 7.15
CA TYR A 326 -13.87 -12.72 8.22
C TYR A 326 -14.76 -13.25 9.36
N PRO A 327 -14.59 -14.52 9.79
CA PRO A 327 -15.36 -15.08 10.89
C PRO A 327 -14.80 -14.66 12.24
N LEU A 328 -15.64 -14.05 13.10
CA LEU A 328 -15.30 -13.77 14.50
C LEU A 328 -15.69 -14.92 15.45
N THR A 329 -16.51 -15.85 14.97
CA THR A 329 -17.06 -16.98 15.76
C THR A 329 -16.95 -18.29 14.98
N ASP A 330 -16.95 -19.42 15.70
CA ASP A 330 -16.89 -20.74 15.08
C ASP A 330 -18.11 -21.04 14.20
N GLU A 331 -19.29 -20.55 14.60
CA GLU A 331 -20.49 -20.65 13.77
C GLU A 331 -20.31 -19.89 12.44
N ALA A 332 -19.77 -18.66 12.46
CA ALA A 332 -19.49 -17.94 11.23
C ALA A 332 -18.46 -18.66 10.35
N LYS A 333 -17.43 -19.25 10.96
CA LYS A 333 -16.42 -20.05 10.25
C LYS A 333 -17.06 -21.28 9.58
N LYS A 334 -17.94 -21.99 10.29
CA LYS A 334 -18.69 -23.14 9.75
C LYS A 334 -19.56 -22.73 8.56
N ARG A 335 -20.31 -21.63 8.67
CA ARG A 335 -21.17 -21.10 7.59
C ARG A 335 -20.38 -20.69 6.36
N ILE A 336 -19.25 -20.01 6.53
CA ILE A 336 -18.35 -19.67 5.41
C ILE A 336 -17.85 -20.94 4.72
N ASN A 337 -17.41 -21.95 5.47
CA ASN A 337 -16.95 -23.22 4.89
C ASN A 337 -18.08 -23.99 4.20
N GLU A 338 -19.29 -23.95 4.75
CA GLU A 338 -20.48 -24.53 4.13
C GLU A 338 -20.79 -23.87 2.78
N TYR A 339 -20.75 -22.54 2.72
CA TYR A 339 -20.85 -21.80 1.45
C TYR A 339 -19.79 -22.26 0.44
N LEU A 340 -18.51 -22.26 0.84
CA LEU A 340 -17.39 -22.61 -0.04
C LEU A 340 -17.44 -24.07 -0.52
N SER A 341 -18.10 -24.96 0.23
CA SER A 341 -18.20 -26.40 -0.08
C SER A 341 -19.51 -26.83 -0.70
N LYS A 342 -20.59 -26.05 -0.63
CA LYS A 342 -21.91 -26.41 -1.20
C LYS A 342 -22.30 -25.52 -2.38
N ASP A 343 -21.98 -24.24 -2.34
CA ASP A 343 -22.32 -23.31 -3.42
C ASP A 343 -21.49 -23.59 -4.68
N ARG A 344 -22.14 -23.62 -5.85
CA ARG A 344 -21.45 -23.87 -7.14
C ARG A 344 -20.36 -22.84 -7.41
N TYR A 345 -20.64 -21.55 -7.15
CA TYR A 345 -19.68 -20.48 -7.38
C TYR A 345 -18.61 -20.46 -6.27
N GLY A 346 -19.04 -20.63 -5.01
CA GLY A 346 -18.15 -20.81 -3.84
C GLY A 346 -17.03 -21.82 -4.07
N LYS A 347 -17.39 -23.01 -4.58
CA LYS A 347 -16.46 -24.10 -4.91
C LYS A 347 -15.39 -23.71 -5.94
N MET A 348 -15.76 -22.91 -6.94
CA MET A 348 -14.86 -22.56 -8.05
C MET A 348 -13.66 -21.73 -7.57
N HIS A 349 -13.90 -20.78 -6.67
CA HIS A 349 -12.84 -19.88 -6.19
C HIS A 349 -12.21 -20.34 -4.87
N GLY A 350 -12.89 -21.18 -4.07
CA GLY A 350 -12.34 -21.76 -2.85
C GLY A 350 -11.98 -20.74 -1.77
N GLY A 351 -12.67 -19.60 -1.76
CA GLY A 351 -12.39 -18.50 -0.83
C GLY A 351 -11.20 -17.62 -1.20
N VAL A 352 -10.60 -17.81 -2.39
CA VAL A 352 -9.46 -17.03 -2.88
C VAL A 352 -9.90 -16.09 -4.00
N LEU A 353 -9.71 -14.79 -3.79
CA LEU A 353 -9.93 -13.74 -4.79
C LEU A 353 -8.65 -13.43 -5.57
N TYR A 354 -7.60 -13.06 -4.85
CA TYR A 354 -6.36 -12.64 -5.49
C TYR A 354 -5.53 -13.86 -5.87
N ARG A 355 -5.22 -13.95 -7.16
CA ARG A 355 -4.20 -14.87 -7.69
C ARG A 355 -3.20 -14.03 -8.46
N SER A 356 -1.92 -14.12 -8.09
CA SER A 356 -0.86 -13.46 -8.85
C SER A 356 -0.92 -13.95 -10.30
N ARG A 357 -0.96 -13.00 -11.23
CA ARG A 357 -1.02 -13.28 -12.67
C ARG A 357 0.30 -12.99 -13.37
N TYR A 358 1.28 -12.40 -12.68
CA TYR A 358 2.63 -12.25 -13.19
C TYR A 358 3.20 -13.62 -13.62
N GLY A 359 3.03 -14.62 -12.77
CA GLY A 359 3.36 -16.02 -13.04
C GLY A 359 4.85 -16.32 -12.90
N LYS A 360 5.26 -17.49 -13.39
CA LYS A 360 6.67 -17.91 -13.47
C LYS A 360 7.16 -17.77 -14.90
N VAL A 361 8.46 -17.51 -15.05
CA VAL A 361 9.14 -17.55 -16.34
C VAL A 361 9.88 -18.87 -16.50
N GLU A 362 10.10 -19.30 -17.73
CA GLU A 362 11.00 -20.41 -18.02
C GLU A 362 12.43 -20.01 -17.61
N PRO A 363 13.07 -20.71 -16.65
CA PRO A 363 14.43 -20.38 -16.26
C PRO A 363 15.43 -20.57 -17.40
N LEU A 364 16.58 -19.93 -17.29
CA LEU A 364 17.73 -20.18 -18.16
C LEU A 364 18.05 -21.68 -18.19
N SER A 365 18.24 -22.25 -19.39
CA SER A 365 18.45 -23.70 -19.55
C SER A 365 19.80 -24.19 -19.02
N TYR A 366 20.81 -23.32 -18.95
CA TYR A 366 22.09 -23.59 -18.31
C TYR A 366 22.71 -22.31 -17.76
N ALA A 367 23.84 -22.43 -17.07
CA ALA A 367 24.54 -21.29 -16.46
C ALA A 367 25.18 -20.37 -17.50
N ILE A 368 25.15 -19.05 -17.29
CA ILE A 368 25.97 -18.10 -18.06
C ILE A 368 27.43 -18.37 -17.71
N LYS A 369 28.30 -18.55 -18.69
CA LYS A 369 29.73 -18.86 -18.46
C LYS A 369 30.63 -17.78 -19.04
N PHE A 370 31.51 -17.27 -18.21
CA PHE A 370 32.66 -16.48 -18.63
C PHE A 370 33.86 -17.42 -18.73
N ILE A 371 34.53 -17.43 -19.89
CA ILE A 371 35.66 -18.33 -20.16
C ILE A 371 36.83 -17.47 -20.63
N ASN A 372 37.82 -17.27 -19.74
CA ASN A 372 39.06 -16.49 -19.96
C ASN A 372 38.80 -15.12 -20.58
N VAL A 373 37.78 -14.41 -20.07
CA VAL A 373 37.33 -13.16 -20.66
C VAL A 373 38.25 -12.00 -20.28
N SER A 374 38.77 -11.29 -21.27
CA SER A 374 39.51 -10.05 -21.08
C SER A 374 38.86 -8.90 -21.84
N LYS A 375 38.88 -7.71 -21.23
CA LYS A 375 38.43 -6.46 -21.85
C LYS A 375 39.39 -5.31 -21.56
N ARG A 376 39.83 -4.63 -22.60
CA ARG A 376 40.66 -3.45 -22.63
C ARG A 376 39.87 -2.23 -23.09
N TYR A 377 40.25 -1.07 -22.57
CA TYR A 377 39.89 0.22 -23.13
C TYR A 377 41.17 0.98 -23.44
N SER A 378 41.23 1.51 -24.65
CA SER A 378 42.29 2.41 -25.11
C SER A 378 41.76 3.84 -25.10
N SER A 379 42.41 4.75 -24.39
CA SER A 379 42.15 6.18 -24.49
C SER A 379 43.34 6.85 -25.17
N THR A 380 43.09 7.52 -26.29
CA THR A 380 44.10 8.35 -26.96
C THR A 380 43.89 9.78 -26.52
N LEU A 381 44.78 10.29 -25.67
CA LEU A 381 44.88 11.71 -25.37
C LEU A 381 45.59 12.37 -26.55
N ASP A 382 44.85 13.14 -27.32
CA ASP A 382 45.35 13.88 -28.49
C ASP A 382 45.08 15.37 -28.29
N ILE A 383 46.13 16.12 -27.97
CA ILE A 383 46.04 17.55 -27.69
C ILE A 383 45.80 18.38 -28.96
N SER A 384 46.02 17.80 -30.16
CA SER A 384 45.93 18.54 -31.43
C SER A 384 44.54 19.14 -31.69
N LYS A 385 43.50 18.63 -31.01
CA LYS A 385 42.11 19.09 -31.10
C LYS A 385 41.73 20.16 -30.07
N LEU A 386 42.65 20.57 -29.19
CA LEU A 386 42.43 21.59 -28.18
C LEU A 386 42.90 22.97 -28.68
N PRO A 387 42.32 24.08 -28.19
CA PRO A 387 42.89 25.42 -28.37
C PRO A 387 44.36 25.51 -27.98
N VAL A 388 45.15 26.32 -28.70
CA VAL A 388 46.62 26.43 -28.54
C VAL A 388 47.03 26.70 -27.09
N GLU A 389 46.32 27.60 -26.40
CA GLU A 389 46.57 27.94 -25.00
C GLU A 389 46.47 26.71 -24.07
N LEU A 390 45.52 25.80 -24.31
CA LEU A 390 45.37 24.55 -23.55
C LEU A 390 46.40 23.50 -23.97
N GLN A 391 46.81 23.49 -25.25
CA GLN A 391 47.88 22.62 -25.71
C GLN A 391 49.19 22.96 -25.02
N ASP A 392 49.53 24.25 -24.89
CA ASP A 392 50.79 24.69 -24.30
C ASP A 392 50.83 24.42 -22.79
N ILE A 393 49.70 24.57 -22.10
CA ILE A 393 49.53 24.12 -20.71
C ILE A 393 49.75 22.60 -20.60
N LEU A 394 49.10 21.79 -21.45
CA LEU A 394 49.23 20.33 -21.38
C LEU A 394 50.63 19.83 -21.78
N LYS A 395 51.28 20.48 -22.75
CA LYS A 395 52.69 20.24 -23.10
C LYS A 395 53.62 20.60 -21.94
N ALA A 396 53.34 21.67 -21.18
CA ALA A 396 54.10 22.01 -19.98
C ALA A 396 53.98 20.94 -18.87
N PHE A 397 52.89 20.16 -18.86
CA PHE A 397 52.74 18.95 -18.03
C PHE A 397 53.20 17.65 -18.73
N GLY A 398 53.87 17.73 -19.88
CA GLY A 398 54.42 16.59 -20.62
C GLY A 398 53.38 15.72 -21.34
N VAL A 399 52.19 16.26 -21.62
CA VAL A 399 51.10 15.53 -22.30
C VAL A 399 51.06 15.94 -23.77
N GLU A 400 51.74 15.19 -24.63
CA GLU A 400 51.73 15.42 -26.10
C GLU A 400 50.73 14.51 -26.81
N ARG A 401 51.01 13.20 -26.87
CA ARG A 401 50.08 12.18 -27.36
C ARG A 401 50.30 10.89 -26.59
N ARG A 402 49.31 10.45 -25.84
CA ARG A 402 49.40 9.23 -25.02
C ARG A 402 48.26 8.28 -25.34
N VAL A 403 48.59 7.08 -25.80
CA VAL A 403 47.63 5.96 -25.84
C VAL A 403 47.74 5.23 -24.51
N VAL A 404 46.70 5.32 -23.69
CA VAL A 404 46.60 4.57 -22.43
C VAL A 404 45.69 3.37 -22.67
N GLU A 405 46.28 2.18 -22.74
CA GLU A 405 45.52 0.93 -22.72
C GLU A 405 45.41 0.40 -21.29
N ARG A 406 44.18 0.22 -20.83
CA ARG A 406 43.88 -0.35 -19.52
C ARG A 406 42.97 -1.56 -19.67
N TYR A 407 43.43 -2.70 -19.15
CA TYR A 407 42.55 -3.83 -18.90
C TYR A 407 41.57 -3.48 -17.79
N VAL A 408 40.29 -3.51 -18.11
CA VAL A 408 39.19 -3.37 -17.15
C VAL A 408 38.81 -4.74 -16.58
N ILE A 409 38.95 -5.81 -17.38
CA ILE A 409 38.76 -7.20 -16.97
C ILE A 409 39.91 -8.02 -17.56
N ARG A 410 40.55 -8.90 -16.77
CA ARG A 410 41.63 -9.81 -17.20
C ARG A 410 41.27 -11.25 -16.85
N ASN A 411 41.27 -12.14 -17.84
CA ASN A 411 41.14 -13.60 -17.68
C ASN A 411 40.02 -14.03 -16.71
N ALA A 412 38.85 -13.38 -16.78
CA ALA A 412 37.74 -13.68 -15.90
C ALA A 412 37.07 -15.01 -16.31
N THR A 413 37.05 -15.97 -15.38
CA THR A 413 36.41 -17.28 -15.55
C THR A 413 35.49 -17.57 -14.37
N PHE A 414 34.18 -17.58 -14.61
CA PHE A 414 33.16 -17.87 -13.61
C PHE A 414 31.82 -18.22 -14.26
N SER A 415 30.83 -18.61 -13.46
CA SER A 415 29.48 -18.89 -13.95
C SER A 415 28.36 -18.29 -13.08
N ILE A 416 27.25 -17.94 -13.71
CA ILE A 416 26.01 -17.48 -13.08
C ILE A 416 24.95 -18.54 -13.34
N LYS A 417 24.43 -19.17 -12.28
CA LYS A 417 23.46 -20.25 -12.40
C LYS A 417 22.06 -19.68 -12.67
N PRO A 418 21.15 -20.44 -13.31
CA PRO A 418 19.75 -20.05 -13.40
C PRO A 418 19.17 -19.74 -12.02
N ARG A 419 18.37 -18.67 -11.92
CA ARG A 419 17.75 -18.17 -10.67
C ARG A 419 18.73 -17.57 -9.66
N ASP A 420 20.01 -17.41 -10.00
CA ASP A 420 20.92 -16.64 -9.15
C ASP A 420 20.45 -15.19 -9.05
N VAL A 421 20.62 -14.61 -7.85
CA VAL A 421 20.59 -13.16 -7.64
C VAL A 421 22.03 -12.73 -7.38
N VAL A 422 22.63 -12.14 -8.41
CA VAL A 422 24.03 -11.74 -8.44
C VAL A 422 24.14 -10.24 -8.23
N VAL A 423 24.98 -9.83 -7.29
CA VAL A 423 25.34 -8.43 -7.10
C VAL A 423 26.80 -8.22 -7.51
N VAL A 424 27.03 -7.29 -8.42
CA VAL A 424 28.35 -6.86 -8.88
C VAL A 424 28.77 -5.62 -8.11
N ILE A 425 29.85 -5.71 -7.33
CA ILE A 425 30.38 -4.63 -6.48
C ILE A 425 31.79 -4.23 -6.94
N GLY A 426 32.19 -3.00 -6.63
CA GLY A 426 33.53 -2.50 -6.94
C GLY A 426 33.55 -0.98 -7.08
N ALA A 427 34.71 -0.34 -6.94
CA ALA A 427 34.84 1.11 -7.02
C ALA A 427 34.25 1.72 -8.32
N SER A 428 34.00 3.03 -8.34
CA SER A 428 33.64 3.72 -9.58
C SER A 428 34.75 3.54 -10.62
N GLY A 429 34.37 3.25 -11.87
CA GLY A 429 35.33 2.94 -12.94
C GLY A 429 36.03 1.58 -12.84
N ALA A 430 35.65 0.71 -11.89
CA ALA A 430 36.29 -0.60 -11.73
C ALA A 430 35.97 -1.61 -12.84
N GLY A 431 34.89 -1.41 -13.61
CA GLY A 431 34.48 -2.30 -14.70
C GLY A 431 33.14 -3.00 -14.52
N LYS A 432 32.32 -2.61 -13.54
CA LYS A 432 30.98 -3.19 -13.30
C LYS A 432 30.09 -3.12 -14.55
N THR A 433 29.89 -1.93 -15.09
CA THR A 433 29.11 -1.70 -16.33
C THR A 433 29.69 -2.47 -17.50
N THR A 434 31.03 -2.55 -17.62
CA THR A 434 31.69 -3.36 -18.66
C THR A 434 31.32 -4.83 -18.51
N LEU A 435 31.33 -5.39 -17.30
CA LEU A 435 30.91 -6.77 -17.08
C LEU A 435 29.46 -7.00 -17.52
N LEU A 436 28.54 -6.09 -17.18
CA LEU A 436 27.14 -6.17 -17.60
C LEU A 436 26.99 -6.07 -19.13
N ARG A 437 27.72 -5.16 -19.78
CA ARG A 437 27.76 -5.04 -21.25
C ARG A 437 28.17 -6.34 -21.90
N LEU A 438 29.18 -7.05 -21.40
CA LEU A 438 29.60 -8.32 -22.00
C LEU A 438 28.51 -9.40 -21.96
N ILE A 439 27.68 -9.43 -20.90
CA ILE A 439 26.52 -10.34 -20.83
C ILE A 439 25.47 -9.94 -21.87
N ILE A 440 25.13 -8.64 -21.91
CA ILE A 440 24.12 -8.10 -22.83
C ILE A 440 24.54 -8.32 -24.30
N GLY A 441 25.81 -8.06 -24.61
CA GLY A 441 26.41 -8.17 -25.95
C GLY A 441 26.34 -9.56 -26.55
N SER A 442 26.56 -10.58 -25.72
CA SER A 442 26.42 -11.98 -26.13
C SER A 442 24.99 -12.40 -26.47
N THR A 443 23.98 -11.54 -26.23
CA THR A 443 22.57 -11.82 -26.52
C THR A 443 21.99 -10.89 -27.59
N LEU A 444 22.21 -9.58 -27.49
CA LEU A 444 21.62 -8.59 -28.40
C LEU A 444 22.35 -8.45 -29.75
N GLY A 445 23.42 -9.23 -29.99
CA GLY A 445 24.04 -9.35 -31.32
C GLY A 445 24.69 -8.07 -31.86
N GLY A 446 24.97 -7.08 -31.00
CA GLY A 446 25.55 -5.81 -31.42
C GLY A 446 27.00 -5.95 -31.92
N ASN A 447 27.33 -5.28 -33.03
CA ASN A 447 28.70 -5.22 -33.54
C ASN A 447 29.59 -4.19 -32.82
N ASP A 448 29.04 -3.44 -31.88
CA ASP A 448 29.80 -2.46 -31.12
C ASP A 448 30.86 -3.15 -30.25
N PRO A 449 32.15 -2.83 -30.43
CA PRO A 449 33.26 -3.42 -29.67
C PRO A 449 33.09 -3.31 -28.15
N LYS A 450 32.35 -2.34 -27.62
CA LYS A 450 32.17 -2.19 -26.16
C LYS A 450 31.36 -3.33 -25.52
N TYR A 451 30.60 -4.08 -26.33
CA TYR A 451 29.78 -5.22 -25.92
C TYR A 451 30.45 -6.58 -26.14
N LYS A 452 31.63 -6.60 -26.79
CA LYS A 452 32.37 -7.82 -27.09
C LYS A 452 33.60 -7.95 -26.20
N PRO A 453 33.95 -9.16 -25.74
CA PRO A 453 35.25 -9.39 -25.13
C PRO A 453 36.35 -9.24 -26.18
N ASP A 454 37.54 -8.80 -25.77
CA ASP A 454 38.70 -8.77 -26.67
C ASP A 454 39.39 -10.14 -26.73
N GLU A 455 39.31 -10.89 -25.62
CA GLU A 455 39.78 -12.28 -25.52
C GLU A 455 38.77 -13.12 -24.74
N GLY A 456 38.74 -14.42 -25.02
CA GLY A 456 37.81 -15.36 -24.40
C GLY A 456 36.40 -15.26 -24.96
N LYS A 457 35.42 -15.83 -24.25
CA LYS A 457 34.00 -15.80 -24.64
C LYS A 457 33.05 -15.80 -23.45
N VAL A 458 31.88 -15.19 -23.65
CA VAL A 458 30.74 -15.27 -22.72
C VAL A 458 29.64 -16.10 -23.38
N GLU A 459 29.35 -17.27 -22.80
CA GLU A 459 28.30 -18.18 -23.28
C GLU A 459 27.00 -17.92 -22.52
N LEU A 460 25.91 -17.69 -23.27
CA LEU A 460 24.56 -17.56 -22.74
C LEU A 460 23.62 -18.62 -23.34
N PRO A 461 22.64 -19.09 -22.55
CA PRO A 461 21.55 -19.93 -23.03
C PRO A 461 20.79 -19.32 -24.19
N LYS A 462 20.45 -20.14 -25.20
CA LYS A 462 19.65 -19.70 -26.37
C LYS A 462 18.23 -19.26 -25.98
N ASN A 463 17.70 -19.76 -24.87
CA ASN A 463 16.39 -19.36 -24.34
C ASN A 463 16.46 -18.08 -23.47
N ALA A 464 17.60 -17.38 -23.44
CA ALA A 464 17.75 -16.14 -22.67
C ALA A 464 16.89 -15.02 -23.27
N LYS A 465 15.89 -14.58 -22.50
CA LYS A 465 15.09 -13.38 -22.73
C LYS A 465 15.59 -12.29 -21.79
N VAL A 466 16.42 -11.40 -22.33
CA VAL A 466 17.14 -10.37 -21.58
C VAL A 466 16.35 -9.07 -21.55
N ALA A 467 16.12 -8.54 -20.35
CA ALA A 467 15.74 -7.14 -20.15
C ALA A 467 16.86 -6.46 -19.38
N ALA A 468 17.28 -5.28 -19.84
CA ALA A 468 18.44 -4.60 -19.29
C ALA A 468 18.21 -3.10 -19.07
N LEU A 469 18.81 -2.57 -18.01
CA LEU A 469 18.87 -1.14 -17.71
C LEU A 469 20.31 -0.72 -17.46
N LEU A 470 20.88 0.01 -18.42
CA LEU A 470 22.16 0.70 -18.32
C LEU A 470 21.89 2.20 -18.45
N PRO A 471 22.04 3.01 -17.37
CA PRO A 471 21.77 4.44 -17.41
C PRO A 471 22.47 5.14 -18.58
N CYS A 472 21.74 6.02 -19.26
CA CYS A 472 22.20 6.78 -20.44
C CYS A 472 22.64 5.95 -21.66
N GLU A 473 22.50 4.62 -21.64
CA GLU A 473 22.95 3.73 -22.72
C GLU A 473 21.84 2.82 -23.22
N LEU A 474 21.18 2.10 -22.31
CA LEU A 474 20.11 1.16 -22.61
C LEU A 474 19.00 1.33 -21.57
N GLU A 475 17.97 2.10 -21.94
CA GLU A 475 16.84 2.38 -21.06
C GLU A 475 15.51 2.08 -21.77
N PRO A 476 14.47 1.66 -21.02
CA PRO A 476 13.12 1.58 -21.56
C PRO A 476 12.66 2.95 -22.06
N LYS A 477 12.08 2.96 -23.26
CA LYS A 477 11.48 4.16 -23.86
C LYS A 477 10.03 4.29 -23.43
N PHE A 478 9.63 5.49 -23.04
CA PHE A 478 8.26 5.83 -22.69
C PHE A 478 7.73 6.85 -23.69
N GLY A 479 6.51 6.65 -24.16
CA GLY A 479 5.79 7.63 -24.96
C GLY A 479 5.04 8.63 -24.09
N ASP A 480 4.01 9.24 -24.68
CA ASP A 480 3.15 10.22 -24.01
C ASP A 480 1.94 9.56 -23.32
N GLU A 481 1.94 8.23 -23.24
CA GLU A 481 0.93 7.44 -22.54
C GLU A 481 1.07 7.46 -21.01
N SER A 482 -0.02 7.08 -20.34
CA SER A 482 0.03 6.82 -18.90
C SER A 482 0.88 5.60 -18.57
N LEU A 483 1.45 5.56 -17.38
CA LEU A 483 2.25 4.43 -16.92
C LEU A 483 1.47 3.10 -16.96
N LEU A 484 0.18 3.11 -16.58
CA LEU A 484 -0.64 1.90 -16.63
C LEU A 484 -0.82 1.40 -18.06
N GLU A 485 -1.08 2.30 -19.02
CA GLU A 485 -1.18 1.93 -20.43
C GLU A 485 0.13 1.36 -20.96
N HIS A 486 1.26 2.01 -20.67
CA HIS A 486 2.58 1.55 -21.11
C HIS A 486 2.84 0.10 -20.70
N ILE A 487 2.64 -0.20 -19.42
CA ILE A 487 2.88 -1.53 -18.87
C ILE A 487 1.83 -2.53 -19.39
N THR A 488 0.57 -2.12 -19.52
CA THR A 488 -0.52 -2.95 -20.06
C THR A 488 -0.23 -3.37 -21.50
N ARG A 489 0.24 -2.45 -22.35
CA ARG A 489 0.61 -2.77 -23.74
C ARG A 489 1.73 -3.82 -23.82
N LYS A 490 2.73 -3.74 -22.93
CA LYS A 490 3.85 -4.70 -22.89
C LYS A 490 3.41 -6.10 -22.42
N VAL A 491 2.55 -6.17 -21.41
CA VAL A 491 2.20 -7.45 -20.76
C VAL A 491 0.91 -8.08 -21.31
N GLY A 492 0.04 -7.30 -21.96
CA GLY A 492 -1.25 -7.73 -22.52
C GLY A 492 -2.38 -7.91 -21.50
N ASP A 493 -2.15 -7.63 -20.22
CA ASP A 493 -3.14 -7.76 -19.13
C ASP A 493 -3.02 -6.59 -18.15
N ALA A 494 -4.07 -5.76 -18.07
CA ALA A 494 -4.11 -4.58 -17.20
C ALA A 494 -3.96 -4.91 -15.70
N GLY A 495 -4.45 -6.07 -15.28
CA GLY A 495 -4.32 -6.50 -13.90
C GLY A 495 -2.91 -6.99 -13.55
N VAL A 496 -2.20 -7.62 -14.48
CA VAL A 496 -0.76 -7.89 -14.32
C VAL A 496 0.03 -6.58 -14.32
N ALA A 497 -0.37 -5.60 -15.13
CA ALA A 497 0.26 -4.29 -15.13
C ALA A 497 0.14 -3.59 -13.76
N VAL A 498 -1.04 -3.59 -13.15
CA VAL A 498 -1.25 -3.09 -11.78
C VAL A 498 -0.38 -3.86 -10.77
N GLU A 499 -0.27 -5.19 -10.90
CA GLU A 499 0.59 -6.01 -10.04
C GLU A 499 2.06 -5.57 -10.14
N ILE A 500 2.59 -5.41 -11.36
CA ILE A 500 3.98 -4.96 -11.61
C ILE A 500 4.23 -3.55 -11.06
N ILE A 501 3.33 -2.60 -11.32
CA ILE A 501 3.44 -1.22 -10.83
C ILE A 501 3.43 -1.20 -9.29
N ASN A 502 2.59 -2.03 -8.66
CA ASN A 502 2.56 -2.16 -7.21
C ASN A 502 3.85 -2.77 -6.63
N LEU A 503 4.44 -3.75 -7.33
CA LEU A 503 5.69 -4.40 -6.93
C LEU A 503 6.85 -3.40 -6.86
N VAL A 504 6.95 -2.47 -7.80
CA VAL A 504 7.99 -1.43 -7.77
C VAL A 504 7.68 -0.27 -6.81
N GLY A 505 6.57 -0.33 -6.07
CA GLY A 505 6.21 0.68 -5.07
C GLY A 505 5.55 1.93 -5.65
N LEU A 506 4.94 1.84 -6.83
CA LEU A 506 4.12 2.90 -7.43
C LEU A 506 2.63 2.59 -7.25
N SER A 507 2.24 2.16 -6.03
CA SER A 507 0.89 1.66 -5.74
C SER A 507 -0.20 2.71 -5.60
N ASP A 508 0.11 3.98 -5.85
CA ASP A 508 -0.89 5.03 -5.85
C ASP A 508 -1.64 5.08 -7.19
N ALA A 509 -2.95 5.22 -7.12
CA ALA A 509 -3.79 5.32 -8.31
C ALA A 509 -3.44 6.55 -9.16
N VAL A 510 -2.90 7.61 -8.55
CA VAL A 510 -2.37 8.78 -9.30
C VAL A 510 -1.29 8.35 -10.29
N PHE A 511 -0.42 7.40 -9.91
CA PHE A 511 0.64 6.92 -10.80
C PHE A 511 0.12 6.09 -11.97
N TYR A 512 -1.09 5.52 -11.86
CA TYR A 512 -1.67 4.77 -12.99
C TYR A 512 -2.02 5.68 -14.16
N ARG A 513 -2.38 6.94 -13.88
CA ARG A 513 -2.69 7.94 -14.91
C ARG A 513 -1.52 8.85 -15.26
N ALA A 514 -0.51 8.95 -14.39
CA ALA A 514 0.66 9.78 -14.61
C ALA A 514 1.43 9.34 -15.86
N LYS A 515 1.88 10.31 -16.64
CA LYS A 515 2.84 10.12 -17.73
C LYS A 515 4.25 10.01 -17.19
N PHE A 516 5.14 9.36 -17.94
CA PHE A 516 6.54 9.23 -17.51
C PHE A 516 7.22 10.59 -17.29
N SER A 517 6.89 11.61 -18.08
CA SER A 517 7.43 12.98 -17.94
C SER A 517 7.08 13.64 -16.60
N GLU A 518 5.89 13.35 -16.06
CA GLU A 518 5.33 13.91 -14.82
C GLU A 518 5.92 13.27 -13.55
N LEU A 519 6.62 12.15 -13.69
CA LEU A 519 7.23 11.43 -12.57
C LEU A 519 8.53 12.11 -12.10
N SER A 520 8.75 12.09 -10.78
CA SER A 520 10.05 12.47 -10.18
C SER A 520 11.16 11.51 -10.62
N THR A 521 12.43 11.88 -10.48
CA THR A 521 13.57 11.04 -10.90
C THR A 521 13.52 9.63 -10.27
N GLY A 522 13.26 9.53 -8.97
CA GLY A 522 13.12 8.23 -8.29
C GLY A 522 11.85 7.46 -8.67
N GLN A 523 10.77 8.14 -9.07
CA GLN A 523 9.59 7.47 -9.64
C GLN A 523 9.88 6.97 -11.07
N LYS A 524 10.66 7.71 -11.87
CA LYS A 524 11.12 7.31 -13.20
C LYS A 524 12.00 6.06 -13.15
N GLU A 525 12.92 5.95 -12.20
CA GLU A 525 13.72 4.72 -11.99
C GLU A 525 12.83 3.50 -11.73
N ARG A 526 11.84 3.64 -10.84
CA ARG A 526 10.87 2.57 -10.54
C ARG A 526 9.98 2.23 -11.74
N ALA A 527 9.58 3.22 -12.52
CA ALA A 527 8.82 3.01 -13.76
C ALA A 527 9.64 2.24 -14.81
N LYS A 528 10.93 2.56 -14.98
CA LYS A 528 11.86 1.79 -15.83
C LYS A 528 11.92 0.34 -15.37
N LEU A 529 12.07 0.10 -14.07
CA LEU A 529 12.08 -1.27 -13.51
C LEU A 529 10.77 -2.02 -13.79
N ALA A 530 9.62 -1.36 -13.64
CA ALA A 530 8.32 -1.94 -13.98
C ALA A 530 8.24 -2.32 -15.46
N SER A 531 8.71 -1.44 -16.35
CA SER A 531 8.76 -1.72 -17.79
C SER A 531 9.60 -2.96 -18.12
N LEU A 532 10.76 -3.14 -17.48
CA LEU A 532 11.60 -4.32 -17.68
C LEU A 532 10.92 -5.59 -17.20
N LEU A 533 10.27 -5.55 -16.02
CA LEU A 533 9.53 -6.69 -15.50
C LEU A 533 8.33 -7.05 -16.38
N ALA A 534 7.70 -6.07 -17.04
CA ALA A 534 6.58 -6.28 -17.96
C ALA A 534 6.97 -7.10 -19.20
N GLU A 535 8.24 -7.11 -19.58
CA GLU A 535 8.76 -7.96 -20.65
C GLU A 535 8.81 -9.44 -20.25
N LYS A 536 8.57 -9.79 -18.98
CA LYS A 536 8.70 -11.14 -18.42
C LYS A 536 10.05 -11.79 -18.80
N PRO A 537 11.18 -11.16 -18.45
CA PRO A 537 12.51 -11.69 -18.77
C PRO A 537 12.84 -12.90 -17.90
N ASN A 538 13.70 -13.79 -18.37
CA ASN A 538 14.33 -14.82 -17.52
C ASN A 538 15.77 -14.47 -17.12
N LEU A 539 16.32 -13.39 -17.69
CA LEU A 539 17.55 -12.73 -17.28
C LEU A 539 17.33 -11.21 -17.20
N LEU A 540 17.44 -10.66 -16.00
CA LEU A 540 17.29 -9.22 -15.74
C LEU A 540 18.65 -8.64 -15.34
N ILE A 541 19.12 -7.63 -16.07
CA ILE A 541 20.44 -7.02 -15.89
C ILE A 541 20.27 -5.54 -15.59
N ILE A 542 20.82 -5.06 -14.47
CA ILE A 542 20.54 -3.69 -14.03
C ILE A 542 21.79 -3.03 -13.46
N ASP A 543 22.08 -1.81 -13.90
CA ASP A 543 23.16 -0.98 -13.36
C ASP A 543 22.57 0.17 -12.51
N GLU A 544 22.91 0.19 -11.22
CA GLU A 544 22.61 1.26 -10.25
C GLU A 544 21.15 1.78 -10.22
N PHE A 545 20.14 0.89 -10.24
CA PHE A 545 18.71 1.28 -10.30
C PHE A 545 18.13 2.03 -9.10
N THR A 546 18.92 2.18 -8.05
CA THR A 546 18.52 2.92 -6.85
C THR A 546 19.32 4.20 -6.67
N ALA A 547 20.15 4.61 -7.63
CA ALA A 547 21.06 5.74 -7.45
C ALA A 547 20.33 7.03 -7.02
N HIS A 548 19.11 7.26 -7.52
CA HIS A 548 18.31 8.45 -7.20
C HIS A 548 17.22 8.21 -6.15
N LEU A 549 17.30 7.10 -5.40
CA LEU A 549 16.36 6.79 -4.30
C LEU A 549 16.99 7.06 -2.93
N ASP A 550 16.20 7.59 -2.00
CA ASP A 550 16.58 7.64 -0.59
C ASP A 550 16.81 6.22 -0.03
N VAL A 551 17.52 6.12 1.09
CA VAL A 551 17.91 4.84 1.71
C VAL A 551 16.71 3.94 1.99
N VAL A 552 15.59 4.48 2.47
CA VAL A 552 14.41 3.70 2.85
C VAL A 552 13.70 3.18 1.60
N THR A 553 13.48 4.04 0.61
CA THR A 553 12.84 3.66 -0.65
C THR A 553 13.70 2.67 -1.44
N ALA A 554 15.00 2.92 -1.57
CA ALA A 554 15.95 2.03 -2.24
C ALA A 554 15.87 0.61 -1.67
N ARG A 555 15.93 0.52 -0.34
CA ARG A 555 15.86 -0.75 0.39
C ARG A 555 14.52 -1.46 0.19
N ARG A 556 13.40 -0.72 0.17
CA ARG A 556 12.07 -1.30 -0.09
C ARG A 556 11.95 -1.84 -1.51
N VAL A 557 12.38 -1.09 -2.51
CA VAL A 557 12.35 -1.52 -3.93
C VAL A 557 13.25 -2.74 -4.12
N ALA A 558 14.46 -2.72 -3.57
CA ALA A 558 15.40 -3.84 -3.59
C ALA A 558 14.81 -5.12 -2.99
N ARG A 559 14.19 -5.03 -1.80
CA ARG A 559 13.53 -6.17 -1.16
C ARG A 559 12.41 -6.74 -2.02
N ARG A 560 11.56 -5.89 -2.61
CA ARG A 560 10.47 -6.32 -3.49
C ARG A 560 10.98 -6.94 -4.78
N LEU A 561 12.02 -6.36 -5.38
CA LEU A 561 12.69 -6.89 -6.56
C LEU A 561 13.28 -8.27 -6.28
N GLY A 562 14.04 -8.42 -5.20
CA GLY A 562 14.62 -9.70 -4.78
C GLY A 562 13.57 -10.79 -4.54
N ARG A 563 12.40 -10.42 -4.00
CA ARG A 563 11.28 -11.34 -3.82
C ARG A 563 10.68 -11.79 -5.17
N ILE A 564 10.32 -10.85 -6.05
CA ILE A 564 9.65 -11.20 -7.32
C ILE A 564 10.55 -12.03 -8.24
N VAL A 565 11.84 -11.73 -8.33
CA VAL A 565 12.75 -12.50 -9.19
C VAL A 565 12.85 -13.95 -8.72
N ARG A 566 12.82 -14.20 -7.40
CA ARG A 566 12.80 -15.56 -6.84
C ARG A 566 11.48 -16.27 -7.08
N GLU A 567 10.34 -15.61 -6.81
CA GLU A 567 9.00 -16.18 -7.01
C GLU A 567 8.76 -16.52 -8.49
N ALA A 568 9.19 -15.66 -9.41
CA ALA A 568 9.04 -15.84 -10.85
C ALA A 568 10.11 -16.74 -11.47
N GLY A 569 11.26 -16.96 -10.80
CA GLY A 569 12.37 -17.77 -11.32
C GLY A 569 13.30 -17.03 -12.29
N ILE A 570 13.38 -15.70 -12.17
CA ILE A 570 14.23 -14.81 -12.97
C ILE A 570 15.66 -14.84 -12.43
N THR A 571 16.65 -14.90 -13.31
CA THR A 571 18.06 -14.68 -12.95
C THR A 571 18.33 -13.18 -12.93
N LEU A 572 18.86 -12.65 -11.83
CA LEU A 572 19.09 -11.21 -11.64
C LEU A 572 20.60 -10.92 -11.55
N VAL A 573 21.09 -9.95 -12.31
CA VAL A 573 22.45 -9.41 -12.20
C VAL A 573 22.38 -7.91 -12.00
N VAL A 574 22.75 -7.43 -10.83
CA VAL A 574 22.67 -6.02 -10.44
C VAL A 574 24.07 -5.49 -10.13
N ALA A 575 24.47 -4.36 -10.70
CA ALA A 575 25.62 -3.61 -10.22
C ALA A 575 25.17 -2.54 -9.22
N THR A 576 25.73 -2.58 -8.00
CA THR A 576 25.54 -1.51 -7.01
C THR A 576 26.60 -1.58 -5.91
N ASN A 577 26.95 -0.43 -5.32
CA ASN A 577 27.82 -0.36 -4.15
C ASN A 577 27.07 -0.05 -2.84
N ARG A 578 25.74 0.06 -2.86
CA ARG A 578 24.95 0.49 -1.69
C ARG A 578 24.67 -0.68 -0.72
N PRO A 579 25.25 -0.71 0.50
CA PRO A 579 25.11 -1.84 1.43
C PRO A 579 23.64 -2.21 1.72
N GLU A 580 22.78 -1.20 1.91
CA GLU A 580 21.36 -1.37 2.20
C GLU A 580 20.58 -2.04 1.06
N VAL A 581 21.00 -1.84 -0.18
CA VAL A 581 20.41 -2.46 -1.38
C VAL A 581 20.90 -3.89 -1.50
N ILE A 582 22.20 -4.11 -1.31
CA ILE A 582 22.82 -5.44 -1.37
C ILE A 582 22.18 -6.36 -0.32
N SER A 583 22.09 -5.92 0.93
CA SER A 583 21.42 -6.67 2.01
C SER A 583 19.96 -6.94 1.66
N ALA A 584 19.21 -5.95 1.16
CA ALA A 584 17.79 -6.13 0.85
C ALA A 584 17.51 -7.05 -0.36
N LEU A 585 18.40 -7.10 -1.36
CA LEU A 585 18.33 -8.05 -2.48
C LEU A 585 18.62 -9.48 -2.02
N ALA A 586 19.45 -9.61 -0.98
CA ALA A 586 19.85 -10.85 -0.36
C ALA A 586 20.50 -11.80 -1.42
N PRO A 587 21.64 -11.42 -2.02
CA PRO A 587 22.21 -12.12 -3.17
C PRO A 587 22.60 -13.56 -2.87
N THR A 588 22.48 -14.43 -3.87
CA THR A 588 23.06 -15.79 -3.83
C THR A 588 24.56 -15.78 -4.15
N LYS A 589 25.03 -14.70 -4.78
CA LYS A 589 26.41 -14.54 -5.23
C LYS A 589 26.79 -13.08 -5.33
N ILE A 590 28.01 -12.75 -4.93
CA ILE A 590 28.58 -11.42 -5.06
C ILE A 590 29.80 -11.52 -5.97
N ILE A 591 29.89 -10.64 -6.97
CA ILE A 591 31.01 -10.54 -7.88
C ILE A 591 31.73 -9.23 -7.61
N PHE A 592 32.95 -9.29 -7.12
CA PHE A 592 33.81 -8.12 -6.94
C PHE A 592 34.59 -7.86 -8.23
N VAL A 593 34.55 -6.64 -8.73
CA VAL A 593 35.30 -6.19 -9.91
C VAL A 593 36.23 -5.06 -9.47
N GLY A 594 37.53 -5.17 -9.76
CA GLY A 594 38.50 -4.14 -9.41
C GLY A 594 39.91 -4.43 -9.94
N TYR A 595 40.61 -3.38 -10.36
CA TYR A 595 42.00 -3.44 -10.85
C TYR A 595 42.24 -4.53 -11.93
N GLY A 596 41.25 -4.78 -12.79
CA GLY A 596 41.33 -5.82 -13.82
C GLY A 596 41.03 -7.25 -13.32
N LYS A 597 40.78 -7.46 -12.03
CA LYS A 597 40.42 -8.76 -11.46
C LYS A 597 38.92 -8.86 -11.22
N VAL A 598 38.40 -10.09 -11.37
CA VAL A 598 37.03 -10.47 -11.01
C VAL A 598 37.10 -11.59 -9.98
N ALA A 599 36.49 -11.39 -8.82
CA ALA A 599 36.42 -12.38 -7.75
C ALA A 599 34.97 -12.72 -7.42
N VAL A 600 34.68 -13.99 -7.17
CA VAL A 600 33.34 -14.47 -6.82
C VAL A 600 33.30 -14.84 -5.35
N MET A 601 32.34 -14.28 -4.63
CA MET A 601 32.14 -14.49 -3.19
C MET A 601 30.69 -14.94 -2.93
N ARG A 602 30.46 -15.65 -1.82
CA ARG A 602 29.11 -16.07 -1.39
C ARG A 602 28.46 -15.06 -0.45
N GLU A 603 29.24 -14.35 0.36
CA GLU A 603 28.76 -13.37 1.34
C GLU A 603 29.65 -12.12 1.35
N LEU A 604 29.11 -11.00 1.85
CA LEU A 604 29.89 -9.80 2.15
C LEU A 604 30.82 -10.10 3.35
N PRO A 605 32.10 -9.71 3.33
CA PRO A 605 32.96 -9.90 4.49
C PRO A 605 32.43 -9.11 5.69
N LYS A 606 32.26 -9.77 6.85
CA LYS A 606 31.83 -9.11 8.09
C LYS A 606 32.80 -7.96 8.43
N GLY A 607 32.28 -6.74 8.55
CA GLY A 607 33.08 -5.55 8.85
C GLY A 607 33.81 -4.91 7.64
N ALA A 608 33.57 -5.37 6.40
CA ALA A 608 34.12 -4.70 5.23
C ALA A 608 33.52 -3.29 5.07
N LYS A 609 34.37 -2.27 5.12
CA LYS A 609 34.05 -0.98 4.52
C LYS A 609 33.92 -1.23 3.02
N LEU A 610 32.70 -1.16 2.49
CA LEU A 610 32.49 -1.10 1.05
C LEU A 610 33.29 0.10 0.51
N PRO A 611 34.04 -0.08 -0.60
CA PRO A 611 34.93 0.96 -1.13
C PRO A 611 34.18 2.19 -1.62
#